data_AF-A0A7G8UU14-F1
#
_entry.id   AF-A0A7G8UU14-F1
#
_cell.length_a   1.000
_cell.length_b   1.000
_cell.length_c   1.000
_cell.angle_alpha   90.00
_cell.angle_beta   90.00
_cell.angle_gamma   90.00
#
_symmetry.space_group_name_H-M   'P 1'
#
loop_
_entity.id
_entity.type
_entity.pdbx_description
1 polymer ?
#
loop_
_entity_poly.entity_id
_entity_poly.type
_entity_poly.pdbx_seq_one_letter_code
_entity_poly.pdbx_strand_id
1 'polypeptide(L)'
;MFAVPLFLMLSGLVLFYRYHDDWSMGQALAFYKKRLKYIVIPYVVWSVFYYFFNRIAYSHPLEFDPVLFLKMLLWGDANYHLYFMSIIIQLYLIFPLLMGIVQWLKLKAWHMAVLAILIQSVFLYIHHEVYLFEHKATLIWNYFAVFGIGAAIGMRYGKFAERWRHVAWTGPLAILVGFMYLLFVFSSQAGAIYPTSVYAITYSLYTVLIGISLIWGGKIMVEQKARILPLLMALGSASFGIYFIHPAIQTVMGKLFKQELGSAYYHVYVISLLVTMLGLSFAIVHLTRKIKLSWLLWGK
;
A
#
# COMPACT_ATOMS: atom_id res chain seq x y z
N MET A 1 1.58 -4.57 8.69
CA MET A 1 0.50 -4.91 7.74
C MET A 1 1.10 -5.17 6.36
N PHE A 2 0.82 -6.28 5.67
CA PHE A 2 1.39 -6.60 4.34
C PHE A 2 0.76 -5.82 3.17
N ALA A 3 -0.38 -5.14 3.43
CA ALA A 3 -1.14 -4.45 2.40
C ALA A 3 -0.34 -3.35 1.67
N VAL A 4 0.47 -2.56 2.39
CA VAL A 4 1.28 -1.49 1.78
C VAL A 4 2.29 -2.02 0.75
N PRO A 5 3.19 -2.96 1.08
CA PRO A 5 4.08 -3.52 0.07
C PRO A 5 3.32 -4.26 -1.04
N LEU A 6 2.18 -4.89 -0.76
CA LEU A 6 1.33 -5.49 -1.79
C LEU A 6 0.81 -4.44 -2.79
N PHE A 7 0.33 -3.29 -2.31
CA PHE A 7 -0.07 -2.17 -3.18
C PHE A 7 1.10 -1.63 -4.00
N LEU A 8 2.31 -1.60 -3.43
CA LEU A 8 3.52 -1.20 -4.16
C LEU A 8 3.89 -2.23 -5.24
N MET A 9 3.74 -3.52 -4.96
CA MET A 9 3.92 -4.58 -5.96
C MET A 9 2.94 -4.42 -7.12
N LEU A 10 1.65 -4.24 -6.82
CA LEU A 10 0.60 -4.02 -7.82
C LEU A 10 0.85 -2.73 -8.62
N SER A 11 1.34 -1.68 -7.95
CA SER A 11 1.73 -0.44 -8.62
C SER A 11 2.89 -0.68 -9.59
N GLY A 12 3.95 -1.38 -9.18
CA GLY A 12 5.05 -1.77 -10.07
C GLY A 12 4.56 -2.57 -11.27
N LEU A 13 3.73 -3.59 -11.04
CA LEU A 13 3.15 -4.42 -12.09
C LEU A 13 2.38 -3.58 -13.10
N VAL A 14 1.41 -2.79 -12.65
CA VAL A 14 0.53 -2.02 -13.55
C VAL A 14 1.28 -0.94 -14.30
N LEU A 15 2.24 -0.28 -13.65
CA LEU A 15 3.06 0.76 -14.28
C LEU A 15 3.93 0.20 -15.39
N PHE A 16 4.67 -0.88 -15.13
CA PHE A 16 5.54 -1.49 -16.12
C PHE A 16 4.75 -2.22 -17.20
N TYR A 17 3.63 -2.86 -16.87
CA TYR A 17 2.74 -3.44 -17.89
C TYR A 17 2.25 -2.38 -18.89
N ARG A 18 2.00 -1.15 -18.42
CA ARG A 18 1.49 -0.06 -19.25
C ARG A 18 2.57 0.66 -20.06
N TYR A 19 3.71 0.95 -19.46
CA TYR A 19 4.69 1.90 -20.01
C TYR A 19 5.99 1.24 -20.48
N HIS A 20 6.16 -0.07 -20.30
CA HIS A 20 7.41 -0.74 -20.67
C HIS A 20 7.69 -0.66 -22.18
N ASP A 21 6.67 -0.93 -23.00
CA ASP A 21 6.81 -1.01 -24.46
C ASP A 21 6.55 0.34 -25.16
N ASP A 22 5.94 1.29 -24.46
CA ASP A 22 5.57 2.61 -24.98
C ASP A 22 5.90 3.66 -23.91
N TRP A 23 7.11 4.24 -24.01
CA TRP A 23 7.61 5.29 -23.12
C TRP A 23 8.16 6.47 -23.91
N SER A 24 7.77 7.67 -23.53
CA SER A 24 8.29 8.91 -24.08
C SER A 24 8.25 10.04 -23.06
N MET A 25 9.00 11.13 -23.32
CA MET A 25 9.00 12.32 -22.46
C MET A 25 7.59 12.94 -22.33
N GLY A 26 6.80 12.94 -23.41
CA GLY A 26 5.41 13.40 -23.38
C GLY A 26 4.54 12.58 -22.43
N GLN A 27 4.76 11.26 -22.37
CA GLN A 27 4.05 10.39 -21.44
C GLN A 27 4.51 10.59 -19.99
N ALA A 28 5.78 10.90 -19.75
CA ALA A 28 6.28 11.26 -18.43
C ALA A 28 5.56 12.51 -17.89
N LEU A 29 5.42 13.55 -18.71
CA LEU A 29 4.70 14.78 -18.33
C LEU A 29 3.20 14.50 -18.09
N ALA A 30 2.56 13.75 -18.98
CA ALA A 30 1.16 13.35 -18.81
C ALA A 30 0.96 12.50 -17.54
N PHE A 31 1.93 11.63 -17.23
CA PHE A 31 1.95 10.83 -16.02
C PHE A 31 1.99 11.72 -14.77
N TYR A 32 2.94 12.65 -14.67
CA TYR A 32 3.04 13.56 -13.53
C TYR A 32 1.78 14.40 -13.35
N LYS A 33 1.25 15.00 -14.42
CA LYS A 33 0.02 15.80 -14.36
C LYS A 33 -1.16 15.00 -13.80
N LYS A 34 -1.29 13.74 -14.23
CA LYS A 34 -2.35 12.84 -13.75
C LYS A 34 -2.17 12.48 -12.28
N ARG A 35 -0.96 12.14 -11.85
CA ARG A 35 -0.69 11.76 -10.44
C ARG A 35 -0.81 12.95 -9.49
N LEU A 36 -0.34 14.14 -9.90
CA LEU A 36 -0.55 15.37 -9.15
C LEU A 36 -2.05 15.61 -8.90
N LYS A 37 -2.87 15.56 -9.96
CA LYS A 37 -4.31 15.83 -9.86
C LYS A 37 -5.07 14.82 -9.00
N TYR A 38 -4.77 13.53 -9.17
CA TYR A 38 -5.62 12.46 -8.65
C TYR A 38 -5.07 11.75 -7.41
N ILE A 39 -3.86 12.10 -6.95
CA ILE A 39 -3.19 11.45 -5.82
C ILE A 39 -2.69 12.49 -4.84
N VAL A 40 -1.89 13.46 -5.31
CA VAL A 40 -1.31 14.49 -4.44
C VAL A 40 -2.39 15.43 -3.92
N ILE A 41 -3.31 15.92 -4.77
CA ILE A 41 -4.38 16.82 -4.30
C ILE A 41 -5.28 16.15 -3.26
N PRO A 42 -5.86 14.95 -3.48
CA PRO A 42 -6.60 14.24 -2.43
C PRO A 42 -5.79 14.01 -1.16
N TYR A 43 -4.52 13.66 -1.28
CA TYR A 43 -3.63 13.49 -0.13
C TYR A 43 -3.52 14.77 0.71
N VAL A 44 -3.31 15.93 0.07
CA VAL A 44 -3.24 17.22 0.77
C VAL A 44 -4.57 17.54 1.44
N VAL A 45 -5.69 17.38 0.72
CA VAL A 45 -7.04 17.63 1.27
C VAL A 45 -7.32 16.77 2.50
N TRP A 46 -7.00 15.47 2.43
CA TRP A 46 -7.17 14.56 3.56
C TRP A 46 -6.18 14.82 4.70
N SER A 47 -4.97 15.26 4.40
CA SER A 47 -3.99 15.65 5.43
C SER A 47 -4.48 16.88 6.20
N VAL A 48 -5.05 17.89 5.52
CA VAL A 48 -5.69 19.03 6.17
C VAL A 48 -6.88 18.57 7.02
N PHE A 49 -7.75 17.72 6.47
CA PHE A 49 -8.86 17.14 7.22
C PHE A 49 -8.38 16.45 8.50
N TYR A 50 -7.37 15.58 8.41
CA TYR A 50 -6.87 14.82 9.57
C TYR A 50 -6.15 15.70 10.58
N TYR A 51 -5.45 16.74 10.13
CA TYR A 51 -4.83 17.71 11.03
C TYR A 51 -5.86 18.33 11.99
N PHE A 52 -7.01 18.78 11.47
CA PHE A 52 -8.07 19.34 12.30
C PHE A 52 -8.92 18.28 12.99
N PHE A 53 -9.27 17.20 12.30
CA PHE A 53 -10.08 16.11 12.85
C PHE A 53 -9.44 15.50 14.10
N ASN A 54 -8.14 15.21 14.07
CA ASN A 54 -7.44 14.66 15.23
C ASN A 54 -7.37 15.66 16.39
N ARG A 55 -7.21 16.96 16.12
CA ARG A 55 -7.23 17.98 17.18
C ARG A 55 -8.59 18.09 17.85
N ILE A 56 -9.68 18.11 17.07
CA ILE A 56 -11.06 18.07 17.60
C ILE A 56 -11.29 16.78 18.38
N ALA A 57 -10.87 15.65 17.82
CA ALA A 57 -11.03 14.35 18.43
C ALA A 57 -10.35 14.32 19.81
N TYR A 58 -9.09 14.70 19.91
CA TYR A 58 -8.30 14.54 21.13
C TYR A 58 -8.23 15.82 21.99
N SER A 59 -9.16 16.76 21.76
CA SER A 59 -9.27 18.02 22.51
C SER A 59 -7.98 18.85 22.54
N HIS A 60 -7.21 18.83 21.43
CA HIS A 60 -6.03 19.68 21.26
C HIS A 60 -6.41 21.07 20.71
N PRO A 61 -5.57 22.10 20.92
CA PRO A 61 -5.79 23.43 20.33
C PRO A 61 -5.93 23.36 18.80
N LEU A 62 -6.84 24.17 18.25
CA LEU A 62 -7.13 24.25 16.81
C LEU A 62 -6.18 25.17 16.03
N GLU A 63 -5.10 25.61 16.67
CA GLU A 63 -4.09 26.45 16.05
C GLU A 63 -3.43 25.75 14.85
N PHE A 64 -3.30 26.50 13.75
CA PHE A 64 -2.63 26.03 12.56
C PHE A 64 -1.15 26.41 12.63
N ASP A 65 -0.29 25.41 12.74
CA ASP A 65 1.15 25.55 12.62
C ASP A 65 1.57 25.09 11.21
N PRO A 66 1.93 26.02 10.31
CA PRO A 66 2.32 25.69 8.94
C PRO A 66 3.58 24.82 8.86
N VAL A 67 4.53 24.99 9.79
CA VAL A 67 5.81 24.26 9.79
C VAL A 67 5.56 22.82 10.22
N LEU A 68 4.78 22.62 11.28
CA LEU A 68 4.37 21.30 11.71
C LEU A 68 3.54 20.60 10.63
N PHE A 69 2.58 21.31 10.02
CA PHE A 69 1.76 20.75 8.95
C PHE A 69 2.61 20.32 7.74
N LEU A 70 3.60 21.11 7.34
CA LEU A 70 4.49 20.75 6.24
C LEU A 70 5.33 19.51 6.56
N LYS A 71 5.82 19.36 7.79
CA LYS A 71 6.52 18.14 8.24
C LYS A 71 5.59 16.92 8.21
N MET A 72 4.36 17.05 8.71
CA MET A 72 3.35 15.99 8.67
C MET A 72 2.97 15.61 7.23
N LEU A 73 2.93 16.58 6.31
CA LEU A 73 2.65 16.35 4.89
C LEU A 73 3.83 15.71 4.15
N LEU A 74 5.06 15.93 4.60
CA LEU A 74 6.22 15.28 4.00
C LEU A 74 6.23 13.79 4.37
N TRP A 75 6.02 13.48 5.64
CA TRP A 75 6.15 12.11 6.18
C TRP A 75 4.84 11.33 6.24
N GLY A 76 3.70 11.99 6.03
CA GLY A 76 2.39 11.37 6.10
C GLY A 76 1.91 11.11 7.53
N ASP A 77 2.34 11.95 8.46
CA ASP A 77 2.07 11.79 9.89
C ASP A 77 0.76 12.45 10.34
N ALA A 78 0.03 13.11 9.43
CA ALA A 78 -1.26 13.70 9.75
C ALA A 78 -2.26 12.65 10.29
N ASN A 79 -2.12 11.38 9.88
CA ASN A 79 -2.78 10.25 10.51
C ASN A 79 -2.02 8.93 10.20
N TYR A 80 -2.17 7.90 11.04
CA TYR A 80 -1.32 6.69 11.05
C TYR A 80 -1.20 5.92 9.72
N HIS A 81 -2.18 6.06 8.82
CA HIS A 81 -2.23 5.33 7.55
C HIS A 81 -1.71 6.18 6.37
N LEU A 82 -1.60 7.50 6.52
CA LEU A 82 -1.28 8.45 5.45
C LEU A 82 0.17 8.38 4.98
N TYR A 83 1.07 7.78 5.76
CA TYR A 83 2.45 7.52 5.35
C TYR A 83 2.56 6.75 4.03
N PHE A 84 1.58 5.91 3.70
CA PHE A 84 1.52 5.22 2.40
C PHE A 84 1.42 6.20 1.22
N MET A 85 0.75 7.33 1.39
CA MET A 85 0.70 8.37 0.37
C MET A 85 2.07 9.01 0.14
N SER A 86 2.84 9.23 1.21
CA SER A 86 4.23 9.70 1.07
C SER A 86 5.08 8.69 0.28
N ILE A 87 4.94 7.39 0.56
CA ILE A 87 5.65 6.33 -0.19
C ILE A 87 5.25 6.33 -1.67
N ILE A 88 3.95 6.37 -1.99
CA ILE A 88 3.49 6.28 -3.38
C ILE A 88 3.85 7.54 -4.18
N ILE A 89 3.86 8.71 -3.55
CA ILE A 89 4.31 9.95 -4.18
C ILE A 89 5.80 9.86 -4.50
N GLN A 90 6.65 9.44 -3.56
CA GLN A 90 8.08 9.17 -3.83
C GLN A 90 8.24 8.20 -5.00
N LEU A 91 7.47 7.10 -5.01
CA LEU A 91 7.50 6.13 -6.10
C LEU A 91 7.17 6.78 -7.46
N TYR A 92 6.13 7.60 -7.51
CA TYR A 92 5.73 8.25 -8.76
C TYR A 92 6.69 9.34 -9.21
N LEU A 93 7.43 9.98 -8.29
CA LEU A 93 8.51 10.91 -8.63
C LEU A 93 9.69 10.17 -9.28
N ILE A 94 10.08 9.01 -8.75
CA ILE A 94 11.20 8.24 -9.30
C ILE A 94 10.83 7.42 -10.53
N PHE A 95 9.54 7.09 -10.71
CA PHE A 95 9.10 6.14 -11.74
C PHE A 95 9.50 6.54 -13.17
N PRO A 96 9.31 7.79 -13.64
CA PRO A 96 9.70 8.18 -14.99
C PRO A 96 11.22 8.07 -15.24
N LEU A 97 12.04 8.40 -14.23
CA LEU A 97 13.48 8.22 -14.30
C LEU A 97 13.86 6.74 -14.37
N LEU A 98 13.23 5.92 -13.52
CA LEU A 98 13.43 4.47 -13.52
C LEU A 98 13.05 3.84 -14.86
N MET A 99 11.93 4.25 -15.44
CA MET A 99 11.47 3.77 -16.75
C MET A 99 12.46 4.19 -17.86
N GLY A 100 12.96 5.43 -17.82
CA GLY A 100 14.02 5.90 -18.71
C GLY A 100 15.29 5.04 -18.63
N ILE A 101 15.76 4.73 -17.41
CA ILE A 101 16.93 3.85 -17.19
C ILE A 101 16.68 2.45 -17.74
N VAL A 102 15.50 1.87 -17.47
CA VAL A 102 15.14 0.52 -17.93
C VAL A 102 15.16 0.44 -19.45
N GLN A 103 14.64 1.45 -20.15
CA GLN A 103 14.68 1.48 -21.61
C GLN A 103 16.08 1.74 -22.17
N TRP A 104 16.80 2.72 -21.60
CA TRP A 104 18.13 3.09 -22.05
C TRP A 104 19.12 1.92 -21.94
N LEU A 105 19.11 1.21 -20.80
CA LEU A 105 19.95 0.03 -20.55
C LEU A 105 19.36 -1.27 -21.09
N LYS A 106 18.17 -1.23 -21.70
CA LYS A 106 17.43 -2.42 -22.19
C LYS A 106 17.31 -3.51 -21.11
N LEU A 107 17.03 -3.11 -19.87
CA LEU A 107 16.95 -4.03 -18.75
C LEU A 107 15.83 -5.04 -18.97
N LYS A 108 16.16 -6.34 -18.91
CA LYS A 108 15.16 -7.42 -18.89
C LYS A 108 14.51 -7.50 -17.50
N ALA A 109 13.30 -8.07 -17.42
CA ALA A 109 12.54 -8.25 -16.18
C ALA A 109 13.36 -8.76 -14.97
N TRP A 110 14.22 -9.76 -15.17
CA TRP A 110 15.03 -10.29 -14.06
C TRP A 110 16.08 -9.28 -13.54
N HIS A 111 16.64 -8.42 -14.41
CA HIS A 111 17.54 -7.35 -13.98
C HIS A 111 16.80 -6.35 -13.09
N MET A 112 15.55 -6.02 -13.42
CA MET A 112 14.72 -5.12 -12.60
C MET A 112 14.49 -5.68 -11.20
N ALA A 113 14.18 -6.99 -11.10
CA ALA A 113 14.02 -7.65 -9.80
C ALA A 113 15.33 -7.67 -8.99
N VAL A 114 16.46 -8.05 -9.62
CA VAL A 114 17.77 -8.09 -8.95
C VAL A 114 18.22 -6.71 -8.52
N LEU A 115 18.12 -5.70 -9.38
CA LEU A 115 18.46 -4.31 -9.06
C LEU A 115 17.62 -3.81 -7.89
N ALA A 116 16.34 -4.14 -7.86
CA ALA A 116 15.46 -3.70 -6.79
C ALA A 116 15.77 -4.35 -5.44
N ILE A 117 16.07 -5.65 -5.44
CA ILE A 117 16.55 -6.37 -4.25
C ILE A 117 17.86 -5.76 -3.77
N LEU A 118 18.80 -5.48 -4.67
CA LEU A 118 20.10 -4.90 -4.33
C LEU A 118 19.94 -3.51 -3.71
N ILE A 119 19.11 -2.64 -4.30
CA ILE A 119 18.83 -1.30 -3.77
C ILE A 119 18.22 -1.36 -2.37
N GLN A 120 17.22 -2.23 -2.15
CA GLN A 120 16.62 -2.39 -0.83
C GLN A 120 17.63 -2.94 0.18
N SER A 121 18.44 -3.94 -0.20
CA SER A 121 19.47 -4.51 0.68
C SER A 121 20.53 -3.47 1.08
N VAL A 122 21.02 -2.67 0.12
CA VAL A 122 21.98 -1.59 0.39
C VAL A 122 21.36 -0.55 1.31
N PHE A 123 20.11 -0.15 1.07
CA PHE A 123 19.40 0.78 1.94
C PHE A 123 19.24 0.26 3.37
N LEU A 124 18.85 -1.01 3.54
CA LEU A 124 18.71 -1.63 4.85
C LEU A 124 20.05 -1.75 5.58
N TYR A 125 21.13 -2.05 4.86
CA TYR A 125 22.48 -2.09 5.41
C TYR A 125 22.94 -0.72 5.89
N ILE A 126 22.85 0.32 5.06
CA ILE A 126 23.23 1.69 5.43
C ILE A 126 22.43 2.18 6.66
N HIS A 127 21.13 1.88 6.68
CA HIS A 127 20.29 2.27 7.81
C HIS A 127 20.68 1.53 9.10
N HIS A 128 21.06 0.25 9.03
CA HIS A 128 21.52 -0.51 10.17
C HIS A 128 22.81 0.05 10.76
N GLU A 129 23.78 0.44 9.91
CA GLU A 129 25.09 0.92 10.36
C GLU A 129 25.06 2.37 10.87
N VAL A 130 24.33 3.26 10.19
CA VAL A 130 24.43 4.71 10.40
C VAL A 130 23.20 5.29 11.11
N TYR A 131 22.11 4.52 11.25
CA TYR A 131 20.83 5.01 11.78
C TYR A 131 20.34 6.32 11.13
N LEU A 132 20.64 6.48 9.83
CA LEU A 132 20.50 7.77 9.13
C LEU A 132 19.05 8.26 8.92
N PHE A 133 18.06 7.36 9.01
CA PHE A 133 16.69 7.65 8.56
C PHE A 133 15.66 7.41 9.66
N GLU A 134 15.23 8.45 10.36
CA GLU A 134 14.17 8.38 11.40
C GLU A 134 12.86 7.81 10.84
N HIS A 135 12.50 8.20 9.61
CA HIS A 135 11.24 7.82 8.97
C HIS A 135 11.40 6.67 7.96
N LYS A 136 12.24 5.67 8.26
CA LYS A 136 12.53 4.54 7.34
C LYS A 136 11.27 3.89 6.74
N ALA A 137 10.22 3.70 7.54
CA ALA A 137 8.98 3.06 7.12
C ALA A 137 8.17 3.87 6.09
N THR A 138 8.48 5.15 5.89
CA THR A 138 7.81 6.04 4.92
C THR A 138 8.61 6.20 3.63
N LEU A 139 9.80 5.58 3.53
CA LEU A 139 10.67 5.65 2.37
C LEU A 139 10.42 4.48 1.41
N ILE A 140 10.32 4.79 0.11
CA ILE A 140 10.12 3.77 -0.93
C ILE A 140 11.25 2.72 -0.97
N TRP A 141 12.46 3.11 -0.58
CA TRP A 141 13.64 2.24 -0.54
C TRP A 141 13.46 1.03 0.39
N ASN A 142 12.67 1.18 1.46
CA ASN A 142 12.35 0.09 2.39
C ASN A 142 11.49 -1.03 1.74
N TYR A 143 10.81 -0.72 0.63
CA TYR A 143 9.88 -1.62 -0.06
C TYR A 143 10.26 -1.86 -1.52
N PHE A 144 11.45 -1.42 -1.94
CA PHE A 144 11.82 -1.33 -3.33
C PHE A 144 11.91 -2.70 -4.02
N ALA A 145 12.33 -3.74 -3.30
CA ALA A 145 12.38 -5.11 -3.81
C ALA A 145 10.99 -5.64 -4.21
N VAL A 146 9.99 -5.44 -3.35
CA VAL A 146 8.61 -5.87 -3.60
C VAL A 146 8.03 -5.12 -4.80
N PHE A 147 8.27 -3.80 -4.86
CA PHE A 147 7.91 -3.00 -6.03
C PHE A 147 8.58 -3.50 -7.32
N GLY A 148 9.89 -3.77 -7.28
CA GLY A 148 10.68 -4.20 -8.44
C GLY A 148 10.33 -5.61 -8.93
N ILE A 149 9.94 -6.52 -8.04
CA ILE A 149 9.36 -7.82 -8.41
C ILE A 149 8.03 -7.61 -9.13
N GLY A 150 7.18 -6.71 -8.62
CA GLY A 150 5.97 -6.28 -9.31
C GLY A 150 6.26 -5.75 -10.71
N ALA A 151 7.22 -4.84 -10.85
CA ALA A 151 7.69 -4.29 -12.12
C ALA A 151 8.15 -5.39 -13.09
N ALA A 152 8.98 -6.32 -12.62
CA ALA A 152 9.46 -7.47 -13.40
C ALA A 152 8.31 -8.35 -13.91
N ILE A 153 7.28 -8.57 -13.09
CA ILE A 153 6.06 -9.27 -13.50
C ILE A 153 5.33 -8.46 -14.58
N GLY A 154 5.19 -7.14 -14.40
CA GLY A 154 4.54 -6.24 -15.36
C GLY A 154 5.17 -6.30 -16.76
N MET A 155 6.50 -6.28 -16.84
CA MET A 155 7.26 -6.39 -18.10
C MET A 155 7.05 -7.72 -18.84
N ARG A 156 6.55 -8.76 -18.17
CA ARG A 156 6.31 -10.09 -18.74
C ARG A 156 4.94 -10.64 -18.36
N TYR A 157 3.94 -9.76 -18.23
CA TYR A 157 2.65 -10.12 -17.65
C TYR A 157 1.95 -11.25 -18.41
N GLY A 158 2.01 -11.27 -19.76
CA GLY A 158 1.41 -12.34 -20.57
C GLY A 158 1.89 -13.73 -20.16
N LYS A 159 3.21 -13.94 -20.13
CA LYS A 159 3.82 -15.22 -19.69
C LYS A 159 3.55 -15.53 -18.22
N PHE A 160 3.46 -14.49 -17.37
CA PHE A 160 3.14 -14.66 -15.96
C PHE A 160 1.68 -15.11 -15.76
N ALA A 161 0.73 -14.54 -16.50
CA ALA A 161 -0.69 -14.84 -16.37
C ALA A 161 -1.04 -16.27 -16.83
N GLU A 162 -0.31 -16.82 -17.80
CA GLU A 162 -0.46 -18.21 -18.26
C GLU A 162 -0.11 -19.25 -17.18
N ARG A 163 0.72 -18.87 -16.20
CA ARG A 163 1.19 -19.76 -15.12
C ARG A 163 0.26 -19.85 -13.92
N TRP A 164 -1.01 -19.49 -14.08
CA TRP A 164 -2.00 -19.41 -12.99
C TRP A 164 -2.13 -20.70 -12.16
N ARG A 165 -1.86 -21.88 -12.74
CA ARG A 165 -1.89 -23.18 -12.03
C ARG A 165 -0.94 -23.24 -10.83
N HIS A 166 0.11 -22.42 -10.81
CA HIS A 166 1.02 -22.30 -9.68
C HIS A 166 0.39 -21.62 -8.44
N VAL A 167 -0.83 -21.08 -8.54
CA VAL A 167 -1.60 -20.65 -7.36
C VAL A 167 -1.74 -21.77 -6.33
N ALA A 168 -1.81 -23.03 -6.79
CA ALA A 168 -2.01 -24.21 -5.95
C ALA A 168 -0.90 -24.42 -4.92
N TRP A 169 0.35 -24.03 -5.23
CA TRP A 169 1.47 -24.12 -4.28
C TRP A 169 1.89 -22.77 -3.72
N THR A 170 1.75 -21.68 -4.48
CA THR A 170 2.14 -20.34 -3.98
C THR A 170 1.24 -19.86 -2.85
N GLY A 171 -0.05 -20.18 -2.87
CA GLY A 171 -0.99 -19.81 -1.80
C GLY A 171 -0.65 -20.47 -0.46
N PRO A 172 -0.58 -21.82 -0.40
CA PRO A 172 -0.13 -22.52 0.80
C PRO A 172 1.26 -22.11 1.26
N LEU A 173 2.21 -21.88 0.33
CA LEU A 173 3.54 -21.40 0.69
C LEU A 173 3.49 -19.98 1.29
N ALA A 174 2.63 -19.10 0.77
CA ALA A 174 2.43 -17.77 1.36
C ALA A 174 1.90 -17.90 2.80
N ILE A 175 0.94 -18.78 3.04
CA ILE A 175 0.41 -19.03 4.40
C ILE A 175 1.52 -19.54 5.32
N LEU A 176 2.33 -20.49 4.85
CA LEU A 176 3.45 -21.04 5.61
C LEU A 176 4.48 -19.95 5.97
N VAL A 177 4.92 -19.15 5.00
CA VAL A 177 5.89 -18.07 5.23
C VAL A 177 5.30 -16.99 6.14
N GLY A 178 4.01 -16.67 6.00
CA GLY A 178 3.31 -15.75 6.88
C GLY A 178 3.24 -16.28 8.32
N PHE A 179 2.99 -17.57 8.49
CA PHE A 179 3.01 -18.23 9.80
C PHE A 179 4.41 -18.21 10.40
N MET A 180 5.46 -18.49 9.62
CA MET A 180 6.86 -18.37 10.08
C MET A 180 7.18 -16.95 10.56
N TYR A 181 6.73 -15.92 9.83
CA TYR A 181 6.90 -14.53 10.27
C TYR A 181 6.24 -14.28 11.63
N LEU A 182 5.01 -14.78 11.83
CA LEU A 182 4.31 -14.66 13.12
C LEU A 182 5.06 -15.39 14.23
N LEU A 183 5.60 -16.58 13.97
CA LEU A 183 6.41 -17.31 14.93
C LEU A 183 7.67 -16.54 15.34
N PHE A 184 8.36 -15.88 14.40
CA PHE A 184 9.51 -15.03 14.73
C PHE A 184 9.13 -13.84 15.59
N VAL A 185 7.96 -13.23 15.35
CA VAL A 185 7.46 -12.12 16.17
C VAL A 185 7.13 -12.58 17.58
N PHE A 186 6.36 -13.67 17.72
CA PHE A 186 5.99 -14.19 19.05
C PHE A 186 7.19 -14.74 19.82
N SER A 187 8.11 -15.44 19.15
CA SER A 187 9.34 -15.92 19.78
C SER A 187 10.21 -14.76 20.25
N SER A 188 10.24 -13.65 19.51
CA SER A 188 10.98 -12.47 19.94
C SER A 188 10.34 -11.74 21.11
N GLN A 189 9.01 -11.72 21.20
CA GLN A 189 8.31 -11.27 22.41
C GLN A 189 8.60 -12.16 23.61
N ALA A 190 8.89 -13.45 23.39
CA ALA A 190 9.35 -14.40 24.40
C ALA A 190 10.86 -14.35 24.68
N GLY A 191 11.60 -13.38 24.11
CA GLY A 191 13.02 -13.14 24.39
C GLY A 191 14.00 -13.66 23.34
N ALA A 192 13.55 -14.29 22.26
CA ALA A 192 14.44 -14.68 21.15
C ALA A 192 14.93 -13.46 20.36
N ILE A 193 16.19 -13.47 19.94
CA ILE A 193 16.78 -12.39 19.15
C ILE A 193 17.01 -12.91 17.73
N TYR A 194 16.34 -12.28 16.76
CA TYR A 194 16.55 -12.55 15.33
C TYR A 194 17.12 -11.31 14.64
N PRO A 195 18.03 -11.49 13.68
CA PRO A 195 18.51 -10.37 12.86
C PRO A 195 17.35 -9.68 12.13
N THR A 196 17.43 -8.34 11.98
CA THR A 196 16.42 -7.55 11.25
C THR A 196 16.24 -8.04 9.80
N SER A 197 17.28 -8.61 9.19
CA SER A 197 17.23 -9.19 7.86
C SER A 197 16.25 -10.37 7.77
N VAL A 198 16.12 -11.20 8.80
CA VAL A 198 15.16 -12.31 8.85
C VAL A 198 13.74 -11.77 8.73
N TYR A 199 13.39 -10.77 9.53
CA TYR A 199 12.07 -10.12 9.44
C TYR A 199 11.85 -9.49 8.07
N ALA A 200 12.81 -8.75 7.54
CA ALA A 200 12.70 -8.07 6.25
C ALA A 200 12.50 -9.06 5.09
N ILE A 201 13.28 -10.16 5.07
CA ILE A 201 13.23 -11.19 4.03
C ILE A 201 11.92 -11.97 4.13
N THR A 202 11.56 -12.49 5.31
CA THR A 202 10.34 -13.29 5.48
C THR A 202 9.10 -12.45 5.19
N TYR A 203 9.06 -11.19 5.62
CA TYR A 203 7.96 -10.27 5.33
C TYR A 203 7.84 -9.93 3.83
N SER A 204 8.98 -9.67 3.16
CA SER A 204 8.99 -9.41 1.72
C SER A 204 8.57 -10.65 0.92
N LEU A 205 9.07 -11.83 1.31
CA LEU A 205 8.74 -13.11 0.68
C LEU A 205 7.25 -13.43 0.85
N TYR A 206 6.71 -13.29 2.07
CA TYR A 206 5.28 -13.42 2.33
C TYR A 206 4.48 -12.52 1.40
N THR A 207 4.85 -11.23 1.32
CA THR A 207 4.10 -10.24 0.53
C THR A 207 4.14 -10.53 -0.97
N VAL A 208 5.27 -10.98 -1.50
CA VAL A 208 5.41 -11.38 -2.90
C VAL A 208 4.57 -12.61 -3.20
N LEU A 209 4.65 -13.66 -2.35
CA LEU A 209 3.92 -14.90 -2.55
C LEU A 209 2.40 -14.66 -2.48
N ILE A 210 1.93 -13.98 -1.42
CA ILE A 210 0.49 -13.71 -1.28
C ILE A 210 0.00 -12.83 -2.43
N GLY A 211 0.80 -11.85 -2.88
CA GLY A 211 0.42 -11.00 -3.99
C GLY A 211 0.31 -11.75 -5.32
N ILE A 212 1.27 -12.64 -5.62
CA ILE A 212 1.21 -13.52 -6.80
C ILE A 212 -0.04 -14.40 -6.73
N SER A 213 -0.31 -15.02 -5.58
CA SER A 213 -1.49 -15.87 -5.38
C SER A 213 -2.79 -15.10 -5.53
N LEU A 214 -2.87 -13.87 -5.03
CA LEU A 214 -4.04 -13.00 -5.18
C LEU A 214 -4.26 -12.58 -6.64
N ILE A 215 -3.20 -12.28 -7.40
CA ILE A 215 -3.32 -11.93 -8.82
C ILE A 215 -3.86 -13.12 -9.63
N TRP A 216 -3.29 -14.31 -9.44
CA TRP A 216 -3.78 -15.51 -10.13
C TRP A 216 -5.17 -15.94 -9.64
N GLY A 217 -5.45 -15.84 -8.34
CA GLY A 217 -6.78 -16.07 -7.79
C GLY A 217 -7.82 -15.13 -8.40
N GLY A 218 -7.49 -13.84 -8.52
CA GLY A 218 -8.33 -12.85 -9.19
C GLY A 218 -8.60 -13.19 -10.65
N LYS A 219 -7.58 -13.64 -11.40
CA LYS A 219 -7.74 -14.13 -12.78
C LYS A 219 -8.73 -15.29 -12.85
N ILE A 220 -8.57 -16.30 -12.00
CA ILE A 220 -9.47 -17.47 -11.96
C ILE A 220 -10.90 -17.05 -11.64
N MET A 221 -11.10 -16.14 -10.68
CA MET A 221 -12.43 -15.62 -10.33
C MET A 221 -13.10 -14.89 -11.49
N VAL A 222 -12.32 -14.16 -12.30
CA VAL A 222 -12.82 -13.50 -13.52
C VAL A 222 -13.21 -14.55 -14.57
N GLU A 223 -12.35 -15.53 -14.85
CA GLU A 223 -12.60 -16.58 -15.84
C GLU A 223 -13.80 -17.46 -15.47
N GLN A 224 -13.97 -17.78 -14.18
CA GLN A 224 -15.07 -18.59 -13.66
C GLN A 224 -16.34 -17.79 -13.37
N LYS A 225 -16.35 -16.47 -13.61
CA LYS A 225 -17.48 -15.57 -13.31
C LYS A 225 -18.00 -15.76 -11.88
N ALA A 226 -17.09 -15.77 -10.91
CA ALA A 226 -17.43 -16.00 -9.50
C ALA A 226 -18.52 -15.05 -9.02
N ARG A 227 -19.52 -15.55 -8.26
CA ARG A 227 -20.67 -14.76 -7.81
C ARG A 227 -20.30 -13.50 -7.01
N ILE A 228 -19.18 -13.55 -6.29
CA ILE A 228 -18.68 -12.43 -5.47
C ILE A 228 -17.92 -11.37 -6.30
N LEU A 229 -17.61 -11.64 -7.57
CA LEU A 229 -16.81 -10.76 -8.41
C LEU A 229 -17.37 -9.33 -8.54
N PRO A 230 -18.69 -9.11 -8.73
CA PRO A 230 -19.23 -7.75 -8.81
C PRO A 230 -19.02 -6.95 -7.52
N LEU A 231 -19.16 -7.60 -6.36
CA LEU A 231 -18.91 -6.98 -5.06
C LEU A 231 -17.43 -6.61 -4.90
N LEU A 232 -16.51 -7.52 -5.23
CA LEU A 232 -15.07 -7.25 -5.16
C LEU A 232 -14.66 -6.12 -6.11
N MET A 233 -15.22 -6.06 -7.32
CA MET A 233 -14.99 -4.96 -8.26
C MET A 233 -15.52 -3.63 -7.72
N ALA A 234 -16.72 -3.63 -7.11
CA ALA A 234 -17.28 -2.44 -6.50
C ALA A 234 -16.40 -1.92 -5.35
N LEU A 235 -16.00 -2.80 -4.42
CA LEU A 235 -15.08 -2.48 -3.33
C LEU A 235 -13.73 -1.99 -3.84
N GLY A 236 -13.15 -2.68 -4.83
CA GLY A 236 -11.89 -2.30 -5.47
C GLY A 236 -11.96 -0.91 -6.10
N SER A 237 -13.10 -0.56 -6.73
CA SER A 237 -13.30 0.77 -7.33
C SER A 237 -13.41 1.90 -6.30
N ALA A 238 -13.85 1.59 -5.07
CA ALA A 238 -13.98 2.53 -3.96
C ALA A 238 -12.76 2.51 -3.02
N SER A 239 -11.83 1.57 -3.19
CA SER A 239 -10.73 1.30 -2.26
C SER A 239 -9.89 2.53 -1.91
N PHE A 240 -9.60 3.41 -2.88
CA PHE A 240 -8.84 4.64 -2.65
C PHE A 240 -9.58 5.65 -1.75
N GLY A 241 -10.90 5.76 -1.89
CA GLY A 241 -11.71 6.59 -1.00
C GLY A 241 -11.88 5.96 0.38
N ILE A 242 -12.10 4.65 0.43
CA ILE A 242 -12.16 3.88 1.68
C ILE A 242 -10.87 4.06 2.46
N TYR A 243 -9.71 3.98 1.78
CA TYR A 243 -8.40 4.20 2.37
C TYR A 243 -8.32 5.53 3.14
N PHE A 244 -8.88 6.62 2.61
CA PHE A 244 -8.83 7.90 3.29
C PHE A 244 -9.83 8.04 4.44
N ILE A 245 -11.07 7.58 4.28
CA ILE A 245 -12.14 7.87 5.26
C ILE A 245 -12.19 6.88 6.43
N HIS A 246 -11.74 5.64 6.23
CA HIS A 246 -11.93 4.57 7.23
C HIS A 246 -11.38 4.89 8.63
N PRO A 247 -10.24 5.59 8.81
CA PRO A 247 -9.71 5.88 10.13
C PRO A 247 -10.50 6.94 10.89
N ALA A 248 -11.13 7.88 10.18
CA ALA A 248 -12.04 8.84 10.79
C ALA A 248 -13.27 8.10 11.36
N ILE A 249 -13.85 7.19 10.59
CA ILE A 249 -14.96 6.33 11.05
C ILE A 249 -14.50 5.46 12.22
N GLN A 250 -13.35 4.80 12.11
CA GLN A 250 -12.77 3.99 13.17
C GLN A 250 -12.57 4.79 14.47
N THR A 251 -12.10 6.04 14.37
CA THR A 251 -11.88 6.93 15.52
C THR A 251 -13.20 7.32 16.18
N VAL A 252 -14.21 7.68 15.39
CA VAL A 252 -15.55 8.02 15.90
C VAL A 252 -16.17 6.80 16.60
N MET A 253 -16.15 5.65 15.94
CA MET A 253 -16.72 4.42 16.49
C MET A 253 -16.00 3.95 17.75
N GLY A 254 -14.66 4.01 17.77
CA GLY A 254 -13.86 3.64 18.94
C GLY A 254 -14.10 4.54 20.16
N LYS A 255 -14.60 5.77 19.96
CA LYS A 255 -15.02 6.64 21.06
C LYS A 255 -16.44 6.39 21.54
N LEU A 256 -17.36 6.13 20.62
CA LEU A 256 -18.76 5.86 20.94
C LEU A 256 -18.94 4.50 21.61
N PHE A 257 -18.15 3.51 21.17
CA PHE A 257 -18.25 2.13 21.62
C PHE A 257 -16.88 1.70 22.15
N LYS A 258 -16.59 2.00 23.42
CA LYS A 258 -15.39 1.51 24.11
C LYS A 258 -15.70 0.16 24.74
N GLN A 259 -14.87 -0.85 24.47
CA GLN A 259 -14.95 -2.13 25.14
C GLN A 259 -13.56 -2.54 25.64
N GLU A 260 -13.51 -3.06 26.87
CA GLU A 260 -12.26 -3.50 27.50
C GLU A 260 -11.75 -4.79 26.86
N LEU A 261 -10.41 -4.91 26.78
CA LEU A 261 -9.76 -6.15 26.36
C LEU A 261 -10.13 -7.28 27.35
N GLY A 262 -10.47 -8.45 26.81
CA GLY A 262 -10.80 -9.64 27.61
C GLY A 262 -12.30 -9.83 27.89
N SER A 263 -13.16 -8.91 27.46
CA SER A 263 -14.62 -9.12 27.48
C SER A 263 -15.02 -10.28 26.56
N ALA A 264 -16.00 -11.09 26.97
CA ALA A 264 -16.62 -12.13 26.13
C ALA A 264 -17.16 -11.58 24.80
N TYR A 265 -17.47 -10.28 24.75
CA TYR A 265 -18.01 -9.60 23.57
C TYR A 265 -16.94 -8.91 22.71
N TYR A 266 -15.66 -8.91 23.13
CA TYR A 266 -14.60 -8.19 22.43
C TYR A 266 -14.46 -8.63 20.96
N HIS A 267 -14.55 -9.93 20.67
CA HIS A 267 -14.49 -10.43 19.30
C HIS A 267 -15.69 -9.98 18.46
N VAL A 268 -16.89 -9.98 19.04
CA VAL A 268 -18.11 -9.49 18.38
C VAL A 268 -17.99 -7.99 18.09
N TYR A 269 -17.45 -7.21 19.04
CA TYR A 269 -17.16 -5.80 18.85
C TYR A 269 -16.15 -5.54 17.74
N VAL A 270 -15.04 -6.29 17.69
CA VAL A 270 -14.04 -6.13 16.62
C VAL A 270 -14.63 -6.44 15.24
N ILE A 271 -15.42 -7.50 15.13
CA ILE A 271 -16.10 -7.86 13.87
C ILE A 271 -17.14 -6.80 13.50
N SER A 272 -17.94 -6.33 14.45
CA SER A 272 -18.94 -5.29 14.19
C SER A 272 -18.29 -3.99 13.78
N LEU A 273 -17.19 -3.57 14.43
CA LEU A 273 -16.38 -2.42 14.05
C LEU A 273 -15.83 -2.56 12.64
N LEU A 274 -15.30 -3.72 12.26
CA LEU A 274 -14.79 -3.96 10.91
C LEU A 274 -15.88 -3.85 9.85
N VAL A 275 -17.02 -4.50 10.07
CA VAL A 275 -18.15 -4.53 9.12
C VAL A 275 -18.75 -3.14 8.96
N THR A 276 -18.96 -2.44 10.07
CA THR A 276 -19.52 -1.07 10.07
C THR A 276 -18.53 -0.06 9.48
N MET A 277 -17.24 -0.10 9.86
CA MET A 277 -16.21 0.75 9.28
C MET A 277 -16.14 0.58 7.77
N LEU A 278 -16.07 -0.67 7.28
CA LEU A 278 -16.01 -0.95 5.85
C LEU A 278 -17.31 -0.56 5.13
N GLY A 279 -18.45 -0.91 5.69
CA GLY A 279 -19.77 -0.64 5.13
C GLY A 279 -20.05 0.87 5.02
N LEU A 280 -19.81 1.62 6.09
CA LEU A 280 -19.98 3.08 6.10
C LEU A 280 -18.98 3.77 5.16
N SER A 281 -17.71 3.35 5.17
CA SER A 281 -16.71 3.89 4.25
C SER A 281 -17.13 3.68 2.80
N PHE A 282 -17.56 2.45 2.46
CA PHE A 282 -18.02 2.12 1.12
C PHE A 282 -19.27 2.93 0.73
N ALA A 283 -20.26 3.01 1.61
CA ALA A 283 -21.49 3.76 1.37
C ALA A 283 -21.20 5.25 1.13
N ILE A 284 -20.40 5.88 1.98
CA ILE A 284 -20.05 7.31 1.84
C ILE A 284 -19.35 7.55 0.50
N VAL A 285 -18.34 6.74 0.17
CA VAL A 285 -17.59 6.88 -1.09
C VAL A 285 -18.52 6.64 -2.29
N HIS A 286 -19.36 5.62 -2.24
CA HIS A 286 -20.27 5.28 -3.34
C HIS A 286 -21.31 6.39 -3.61
N LEU A 287 -21.89 6.96 -2.56
CA LEU A 287 -22.88 8.02 -2.66
C LEU A 287 -22.26 9.34 -3.10
N THR A 288 -21.07 9.69 -2.59
CA THR A 288 -20.41 10.96 -2.89
C THR A 288 -19.66 10.97 -4.22
N ARG A 289 -19.40 9.82 -4.84
CA ARG A 289 -18.72 9.75 -6.15
C ARG A 289 -19.43 10.51 -7.26
N LYS A 290 -20.76 10.69 -7.16
CA LYS A 290 -21.59 11.41 -8.15
C LYS A 290 -21.46 12.94 -8.09
N ILE A 291 -20.80 13.49 -7.07
CA ILE A 291 -20.64 14.94 -6.88
C ILE A 291 -19.56 15.46 -7.86
N LYS A 292 -19.77 16.64 -8.49
CA LYS A 292 -18.85 17.21 -9.50
C LYS A 292 -17.39 17.37 -9.01
N LEU A 293 -17.20 17.63 -7.73
CA LEU A 293 -15.88 17.82 -7.09
C LEU A 293 -15.36 16.58 -6.35
N SER A 294 -16.00 15.43 -6.53
CA SER A 294 -15.63 14.18 -5.86
C SER A 294 -14.18 13.75 -6.15
N TRP A 295 -13.63 14.14 -7.30
CA TRP A 295 -12.23 13.87 -7.66
C TRP A 295 -11.21 14.53 -6.70
N LEU A 296 -11.57 15.63 -6.02
CA LEU A 296 -10.73 16.25 -5.00
C LEU A 296 -10.59 15.36 -3.76
N LEU A 297 -11.63 14.60 -3.42
CA LEU A 297 -11.66 13.74 -2.25
C LEU A 297 -11.18 12.32 -2.57
N TRP A 298 -11.56 11.81 -3.74
CA TRP A 298 -11.43 10.39 -4.09
C TRP A 298 -10.53 10.14 -5.30
N GLY A 299 -9.92 11.18 -5.87
CA GLY A 299 -8.93 11.01 -6.93
C GLY A 299 -9.46 10.46 -8.25
N LYS A 300 -10.78 10.39 -8.47
CA LYS A 300 -11.42 10.07 -9.76
C LYS A 300 -12.81 10.68 -9.86
#